data_AF-A0AAD9Q328-F1
#
_entry.id   AF-A0AAD9Q328-F1
#
_cell.length_a   1.000
_cell.length_b   1.000
_cell.length_c   1.000
_cell.angle_alpha   90.00
_cell.angle_beta   90.00
_cell.angle_gamma   90.00
#
_symmetry.space_group_name_H-M   'P 1'
#
loop_
_entity.id
_entity.type
_entity.pdbx_description
1 polymer ?
#
loop_
_entity_poly.entity_id
_entity_poly.type
_entity_poly.pdbx_seq_one_letter_code
_entity_poly.pdbx_strand_id
1 'polypeptide(L)'
;MSDKLAHITLSVFYMILWMSNDVTAGQQCKAVESTAGDSLRYHQGQAFSTKDRDYDSRSEEKCAVSYTGAWWYNGCYASNLNGRYLNGEIRSQGMVWKNNAFSVKKSEMKIRPQIFQD
;
A
#
# COMPACT_ATOMS: atom_id res chain seq x y z
N MET A 1 -2.75 -31.59 5.86
CA MET A 1 -3.22 -30.39 5.12
C MET A 1 -2.61 -29.07 5.66
N SER A 2 -1.67 -29.13 6.63
CA SER A 2 -1.11 -27.95 7.33
C SER A 2 0.10 -27.33 6.63
N ASP A 3 0.89 -28.11 5.90
CA ASP A 3 2.23 -27.69 5.46
C ASP A 3 2.22 -26.72 4.28
N LYS A 4 1.22 -26.83 3.38
CA LYS A 4 1.09 -25.92 2.25
C LYS A 4 0.70 -24.50 2.70
N LEU A 5 -0.15 -24.39 3.72
CA LEU A 5 -0.49 -23.09 4.30
C LEU A 5 0.71 -22.46 5.00
N ALA A 6 1.45 -23.23 5.82
CA ALA A 6 2.62 -22.72 6.52
C ALA A 6 3.71 -22.19 5.55
N HIS A 7 3.95 -22.88 4.44
CA HIS A 7 4.88 -22.44 3.40
C HIS A 7 4.43 -21.15 2.68
N ILE A 8 3.12 -21.04 2.38
CA ILE A 8 2.56 -19.81 1.77
C ILE A 8 2.68 -18.65 2.76
N THR A 9 2.35 -18.89 4.02
CA THR A 9 2.45 -17.89 5.10
C THR A 9 3.90 -17.41 5.26
N LEU A 10 4.88 -18.31 5.37
CA LEU A 10 6.30 -17.93 5.46
C LEU A 10 6.80 -17.18 4.23
N SER A 11 6.37 -17.58 3.02
CA SER A 11 6.76 -16.90 1.78
C SER A 11 6.20 -15.48 1.70
N VAL A 12 4.95 -15.29 2.12
CA VAL A 12 4.31 -13.97 2.16
C VAL A 12 4.91 -13.11 3.28
N PHE A 13 5.18 -13.67 4.46
CA PHE A 13 5.89 -12.95 5.53
C PHE A 13 7.30 -12.56 5.13
N TYR A 14 8.04 -13.43 4.43
CA TYR A 14 9.37 -13.13 3.92
C TYR A 14 9.32 -12.05 2.84
N MET A 15 8.36 -12.11 1.92
CA MET A 15 8.15 -11.04 0.93
C MET A 15 7.75 -9.72 1.58
N ILE A 16 6.88 -9.71 2.59
CA ILE A 16 6.48 -8.50 3.31
C ILE A 16 7.66 -7.93 4.13
N LEU A 17 8.46 -8.77 4.79
CA LEU A 17 9.63 -8.34 5.56
C LEU A 17 10.75 -7.87 4.63
N TRP A 18 10.99 -8.56 3.53
CA TRP A 18 11.94 -8.13 2.50
C TRP A 18 11.49 -6.81 1.87
N MET A 19 10.22 -6.68 1.50
CA MET A 19 9.64 -5.41 1.05
C MET A 19 9.73 -4.34 2.16
N SER A 20 9.59 -4.66 3.44
CA SER A 20 9.71 -3.66 4.52
C SER A 20 11.16 -3.20 4.70
N ASN A 21 12.11 -4.13 4.67
CA ASN A 21 13.55 -3.85 4.77
C ASN A 21 14.07 -3.10 3.52
N ASP A 22 13.59 -3.48 2.33
CA ASP A 22 13.92 -2.80 1.07
C ASP A 22 13.11 -1.53 0.84
N VAL A 23 11.93 -1.34 1.43
CA VAL A 23 11.25 -0.04 1.49
C VAL A 23 12.08 0.94 2.33
N THR A 24 12.78 0.44 3.35
CA THR A 24 13.68 1.26 4.18
C THR A 24 14.99 1.58 3.45
N ALA A 25 15.56 0.63 2.68
CA ALA A 25 16.76 0.84 1.86
C ALA A 25 16.49 1.55 0.51
N GLY A 26 15.25 1.48 0.02
CA GLY A 26 14.78 1.94 -1.29
C GLY A 26 13.87 3.16 -1.22
N GLN A 27 14.11 4.08 -0.28
CA GLN A 27 13.43 5.39 -0.17
C GLN A 27 13.52 6.29 -1.43
N GLN A 28 14.00 5.78 -2.57
CA GLN A 28 13.77 6.34 -3.89
C GLN A 28 12.82 5.45 -4.71
N CYS A 29 11.56 5.32 -4.30
CA CYS A 29 10.49 5.12 -5.28
C CYS A 29 10.37 6.41 -6.09
N LYS A 30 11.31 6.66 -7.01
CA LYS A 30 11.16 7.74 -7.99
C LYS A 30 10.07 7.28 -8.94
N ALA A 31 8.82 7.66 -8.67
CA ALA A 31 7.75 7.54 -9.63
C ALA A 31 8.25 8.24 -10.91
N VAL A 32 8.46 7.46 -11.97
CA VAL A 32 8.74 8.00 -13.31
C VAL A 32 7.67 9.06 -13.56
N GLU A 33 8.05 10.25 -14.04
CA GLU A 33 7.13 11.36 -14.23
C GLU A 33 5.84 10.86 -14.90
N SER A 34 4.79 10.76 -14.10
CA SER A 34 3.51 10.20 -14.52
C SER A 34 2.46 11.29 -14.41
N THR A 35 1.58 11.37 -15.39
CA THR A 35 0.43 12.29 -15.38
C THR A 35 -0.54 11.98 -14.23
N ALA A 36 -0.42 10.81 -13.60
CA ALA A 36 -1.21 10.41 -12.44
C ALA A 36 -0.83 11.16 -11.14
N GLY A 37 0.32 11.82 -11.10
CA GLY A 37 0.84 12.51 -9.91
C GLY A 37 1.42 11.54 -8.86
N ASP A 38 2.23 12.07 -7.93
CA ASP A 38 2.95 11.29 -6.92
C ASP A 38 2.17 11.20 -5.60
N SER A 39 1.08 10.41 -5.58
CA SER A 39 0.26 10.20 -4.37
C SER A 39 0.87 9.19 -3.40
N LEU A 40 1.94 8.49 -3.79
CA LEU A 40 2.61 7.50 -2.94
C LEU A 40 3.64 8.15 -2.03
N ARG A 41 4.25 9.28 -2.43
CA ARG A 41 5.19 10.04 -1.60
C ARG A 41 4.64 10.44 -0.23
N TYR A 42 3.34 10.70 -0.10
CA TYR A 42 2.71 10.98 1.20
C TYR A 42 2.88 9.85 2.23
N HIS A 43 3.09 8.63 1.74
CA HIS A 43 3.22 7.40 2.52
C HIS A 43 4.69 7.03 2.80
N GLN A 44 5.65 7.83 2.32
CA GLN A 44 7.07 7.54 2.46
C GLN A 44 7.48 7.45 3.94
N GLY A 45 8.20 6.38 4.29
CA GLY A 45 8.70 6.14 5.64
C GLY A 45 7.64 5.73 6.67
N GLN A 46 6.38 5.54 6.26
CA GLN A 46 5.35 5.02 7.15
C GLN A 46 5.44 3.50 7.27
N ALA A 47 5.05 2.98 8.42
CA ALA A 47 4.90 1.55 8.63
C ALA A 47 3.59 1.05 7.98
N PHE A 48 3.54 -0.24 7.70
CA PHE A 48 2.37 -0.86 7.08
C PHE A 48 1.33 -1.23 8.14
N SER A 49 0.13 -0.63 8.07
CA SER A 49 -0.96 -0.88 9.01
C SER A 49 -2.03 -1.78 8.39
N THR A 50 -2.63 -2.63 9.23
CA THR A 50 -3.74 -3.54 8.90
C THR A 50 -4.89 -3.32 9.87
N LYS A 51 -6.05 -3.95 9.64
CA LYS A 51 -7.21 -3.85 10.55
C LYS A 51 -6.88 -4.26 12.00
N ASP A 52 -5.97 -5.21 12.16
CA ASP A 52 -5.56 -5.82 13.43
C ASP A 52 -4.24 -5.26 13.98
N ARG A 53 -3.46 -4.50 13.17
CA ARG A 53 -2.18 -3.91 13.57
C ARG A 53 -2.12 -2.44 13.19
N ASP A 54 -2.14 -1.61 14.20
CA ASP A 54 -2.19 -0.17 14.07
C ASP A 54 -0.79 0.44 14.19
N TYR A 55 -0.27 0.90 13.07
CA TYR A 55 1.03 1.59 12.95
C TYR A 55 0.91 2.91 12.18
N ASP A 56 -0.31 3.44 12.07
CA ASP A 56 -0.52 4.73 11.42
C ASP A 56 -0.16 5.89 12.38
N SER A 57 -0.13 7.12 11.87
CA SER A 57 0.35 8.27 12.65
C SER A 57 -0.73 8.93 13.50
N ARG A 58 -1.97 8.39 13.50
CA ARG A 58 -3.10 8.94 14.25
C ARG A 58 -3.40 8.11 15.49
N SER A 59 -3.39 8.76 16.66
CA SER A 59 -3.70 8.10 17.93
C SER A 59 -5.20 7.85 18.16
N GLU A 60 -6.08 8.60 17.49
CA GLU A 60 -7.53 8.59 17.75
C GLU A 60 -8.34 7.79 16.72
N GLU A 61 -7.75 7.48 15.56
CA GLU A 61 -8.44 6.85 14.43
C GLU A 61 -7.57 5.77 13.82
N LYS A 62 -8.11 4.56 13.67
CA LYS A 62 -7.44 3.46 12.98
C LYS A 62 -7.69 3.55 11.47
N CYS A 63 -6.72 4.06 10.71
CA CYS A 63 -6.87 4.33 9.29
C CYS A 63 -7.27 3.08 8.48
N ALA A 64 -6.69 1.92 8.78
CA ALA A 64 -7.02 0.65 8.12
C ALA A 64 -8.46 0.18 8.40
N VAL A 65 -9.06 0.61 9.51
CA VAL A 65 -10.47 0.33 9.85
C VAL A 65 -11.39 1.31 9.13
N SER A 66 -11.12 2.61 9.24
CA SER A 66 -11.96 3.68 8.67
C SER A 66 -12.01 3.65 7.14
N TYR A 67 -10.85 3.41 6.52
CA TYR A 67 -10.65 3.55 5.08
C TYR A 67 -10.45 2.24 4.35
N THR A 68 -10.43 1.13 5.10
CA THR A 68 -10.37 -0.24 4.61
C THR A 68 -9.15 -0.59 3.78
N GLY A 69 -8.65 -1.80 3.96
CA GLY A 69 -7.43 -2.24 3.30
C GLY A 69 -6.21 -2.06 4.20
N ALA A 70 -5.11 -2.62 3.73
CA ALA A 70 -3.82 -2.53 4.41
C ALA A 70 -2.90 -1.65 3.58
N TRP A 71 -2.27 -0.66 4.21
CA TRP A 71 -1.49 0.34 3.51
C TRP A 71 -0.45 0.97 4.43
N TRP A 72 0.51 1.69 3.85
CA TRP A 72 1.47 2.52 4.58
C TRP A 72 0.79 3.82 5.04
N TYR A 73 -0.22 3.72 5.89
CA TYR A 73 -1.03 4.87 6.31
C TYR A 73 -0.21 5.90 7.08
N ASN A 74 -0.49 7.18 6.83
CA ASN A 74 -0.05 8.32 7.64
C ASN A 74 -1.27 8.79 8.44
N GLY A 75 -1.86 9.95 8.11
CA GLY A 75 -3.07 10.46 8.77
C GLY A 75 -4.16 10.94 7.81
N CYS A 76 -4.75 10.11 6.95
CA CYS A 76 -4.57 8.67 6.81
C CYS A 76 -3.95 8.28 5.47
N TYR A 77 -4.43 8.84 4.36
CA TYR A 77 -3.89 8.51 3.04
C TYR A 77 -4.04 9.63 2.00
N ALA A 78 -3.14 9.63 1.02
CA ALA A 78 -3.30 10.33 -0.26
C ALA A 78 -3.59 9.33 -1.41
N SER A 79 -3.27 8.05 -1.20
CA SER A 79 -3.67 6.91 -2.03
C SER A 79 -3.97 5.69 -1.16
N ASN A 80 -4.85 4.82 -1.61
CA ASN A 80 -5.14 3.54 -0.97
C ASN A 80 -5.51 2.51 -2.05
N LEU A 81 -4.51 1.92 -2.70
CA LEU A 81 -4.76 0.96 -3.78
C LEU A 81 -5.30 -0.39 -3.28
N ASN A 82 -5.21 -0.65 -1.97
CA ASN A 82 -5.71 -1.84 -1.30
C ASN A 82 -7.09 -1.62 -0.64
N GLY A 83 -7.73 -0.48 -0.90
CA GLY A 83 -9.11 -0.22 -0.49
C GLY A 83 -10.11 -1.14 -1.19
N ARG A 84 -11.39 -1.01 -0.84
CA ARG A 84 -12.47 -1.79 -1.45
C ARG A 84 -12.56 -1.51 -2.94
N TYR A 85 -12.78 -2.56 -3.72
CA TYR A 85 -13.22 -2.41 -5.10
C TYR A 85 -14.66 -1.89 -5.11
N LEU A 86 -14.85 -0.64 -5.53
CA LEU A 86 -16.16 0.01 -5.60
C LEU A 86 -16.58 0.39 -7.03
N ASN A 87 -15.92 -0.18 -8.04
CA ASN A 87 -16.30 -0.05 -9.46
C ASN A 87 -16.52 1.42 -9.95
N GLY A 88 -15.74 2.37 -9.45
CA GLY A 88 -15.88 3.79 -9.82
C GLY A 88 -16.75 4.63 -8.88
N GLU A 89 -17.34 4.06 -7.83
CA GLU A 89 -18.05 4.86 -6.82
C GLU A 89 -17.08 5.77 -6.05
N ILE A 90 -17.60 6.93 -5.65
CA ILE A 90 -16.87 7.89 -4.83
C ILE A 90 -17.11 7.55 -3.36
N ARG A 91 -16.16 6.82 -2.76
CA ARG A 91 -16.14 6.58 -1.31
C ARG A 91 -14.71 6.52 -0.82
N SER A 92 -14.48 7.02 0.39
CA SER A 92 -13.17 7.03 1.03
C SER A 92 -12.63 5.62 1.33
N GLN A 93 -13.50 4.61 1.35
CA GLN A 93 -13.10 3.21 1.48
C GLN A 93 -12.62 2.57 0.18
N GLY A 94 -12.65 3.29 -0.95
CA GLY A 94 -12.35 2.74 -2.27
C GLY A 94 -10.86 2.54 -2.55
N MET A 95 -10.56 1.93 -3.70
CA MET A 95 -9.21 1.93 -4.27
C MET A 95 -8.89 3.33 -4.81
N VAL A 96 -8.23 4.18 -4.02
CA VAL A 96 -8.08 5.61 -4.36
C VAL A 96 -6.66 5.95 -4.81
N TRP A 97 -6.54 6.76 -5.86
CA TRP A 97 -5.30 7.42 -6.26
C TRP A 97 -5.55 8.92 -6.37
N LYS A 98 -4.83 9.73 -5.59
CA LYS A 98 -5.12 11.15 -5.32
C LYS A 98 -6.37 11.29 -4.46
N ASN A 99 -6.35 12.13 -3.42
CA ASN A 99 -7.39 12.23 -2.38
C ASN A 99 -8.78 12.78 -2.86
N ASN A 100 -9.27 12.33 -4.02
CA ASN A 100 -10.54 12.70 -4.63
C ASN A 100 -11.65 11.65 -4.35
N ALA A 101 -11.35 10.62 -3.54
CA ALA A 101 -12.23 9.51 -3.19
C ALA A 101 -12.80 8.71 -4.38
N PHE A 102 -12.30 8.92 -5.60
CA PHE A 102 -12.73 8.16 -6.76
C PHE A 102 -12.08 6.77 -6.74
N SER A 103 -12.88 5.72 -6.64
CA SER A 103 -12.36 4.36 -6.69
C SER A 103 -11.93 4.00 -8.12
N VAL A 104 -10.64 3.78 -8.34
CA VAL A 104 -10.13 3.28 -9.62
C VAL A 104 -10.72 1.89 -9.91
N LYS A 105 -10.88 1.56 -11.19
CA LYS A 105 -11.41 0.25 -11.63
C LYS A 105 -10.35 -0.83 -11.73
N LYS A 106 -9.07 -0.44 -11.73
CA LYS A 106 -7.92 -1.34 -11.81
C LYS A 106 -6.71 -0.68 -11.17
N SER A 107 -5.96 -1.43 -10.38
CA SER A 107 -4.66 -1.04 -9.82
C SER A 107 -3.68 -2.20 -10.01
N GLU A 108 -2.44 -1.88 -10.38
CA GLU A 108 -1.34 -2.84 -10.47
C GLU A 108 -0.08 -2.16 -9.93
N MET A 109 0.58 -2.78 -8.95
CA MET A 109 1.89 -2.35 -8.46
C MET A 109 2.94 -3.35 -8.96
N LYS A 110 3.98 -2.85 -9.61
CA LYS A 110 5.06 -3.67 -10.19
C LYS A 110 6.40 -3.06 -9.78
N ILE A 111 7.34 -3.92 -9.45
CA ILE A 111 8.73 -3.55 -9.18
C ILE A 111 9.62 -4.10 -10.28
N ARG A 112 10.69 -3.38 -10.61
CA ARG A 112 11.72 -3.82 -11.56
C ARG A 112 13.09 -3.48 -10.97
N PRO A 113 14.07 -4.41 -10.98
CA PRO A 113 15.44 -4.11 -10.61
C PRO A 113 16.01 -2.97 -11.46
N GLN A 114 16.75 -2.06 -10.84
CA GLN A 114 17.33 -0.91 -11.53
C GLN A 114 18.53 -1.29 -12.42
N ILE A 115 19.22 -2.39 -12.10
CA ILE A 115 20.30 -2.94 -12.92
C ILE A 115 19.70 -4.04 -13.79
N PHE A 116 19.35 -3.67 -15.01
CA PHE A 116 19.04 -4.61 -16.08
C PHE A 116 20.31 -4.75 -16.93
N GLN A 117 20.95 -5.91 -16.91
CA GLN A 117 21.86 -6.29 -17.99
C GLN A 117 21.03 -7.12 -18.96
N ASP A 118 20.96 -6.68 -20.20
CA ASP A 118 20.34 -7.42 -21.32
C ASP A 118 21.22 -8.61 -21.73
#